data_AF-A0A378BD81-F1
#
_entry.id   AF-A0A378BD81-F1
#
_cell.length_a   1.000
_cell.length_b   1.000
_cell.length_c   1.000
_cell.angle_alpha   90.00
_cell.angle_beta   90.00
_cell.angle_gamma   90.00
#
_symmetry.space_group_name_H-M   'P 1'
#
loop_
_entity.id
_entity.type
_entity.pdbx_description
1 polymer ?
#
loop_
_entity_poly.entity_id
_entity_poly.type
_entity_poly.pdbx_seq_one_letter_code
_entity_poly.pdbx_strand_id
1 'polypeptide(L)' 'MALVTGGSAGIGLASAKALAEQGAKVYITGRRQEELDAAVRFIGPPPAGSAPTPPC' A
#
# COMPACT_ATOMS: atom_id res chain seq x y z
N MET A 1 5.81 11.66 -3.28
CA MET A 1 5.19 10.47 -3.93
C MET A 1 6.17 9.33 -3.76
N ALA A 2 5.72 8.20 -3.22
CA ALA A 2 6.56 7.04 -2.97
C ALA A 2 5.91 5.77 -3.54
N LEU A 3 6.71 4.94 -4.21
CA LEU A 3 6.29 3.63 -4.71
C LEU A 3 7.00 2.57 -3.88
N VAL A 4 6.23 1.71 -3.23
CA VAL A 4 6.71 0.61 -2.40
C VAL A 4 6.39 -0.70 -3.11
N THR A 5 7.42 -1.31 -3.69
CA THR A 5 7.34 -2.65 -4.28
C THR A 5 7.54 -3.68 -3.16
N GLY A 6 6.54 -4.55 -2.94
CA GLY A 6 6.57 -5.52 -1.86
C GLY A 6 6.14 -4.97 -0.49
N GLY A 7 5.34 -3.90 -0.46
CA GLY A 7 4.86 -3.30 0.80
C GLY A 7 3.68 -4.04 1.45
N SER A 8 3.40 -5.27 1.02
CA SER A 8 2.35 -6.12 1.59
C SER A 8 2.68 -6.59 3.01
N ALA A 9 3.97 -6.63 3.40
CA ALA A 9 4.40 -7.05 4.73
C ALA A 9 5.77 -6.45 5.13
N GLY A 10 6.08 -6.51 6.43
CA GLY A 10 7.40 -6.17 6.97
C GLY A 10 7.77 -4.68 6.86
N ILE A 11 9.01 -4.41 6.45
CA ILE A 11 9.60 -3.06 6.40
C ILE A 11 8.85 -2.16 5.40
N GLY A 12 8.43 -2.72 4.25
CA GLY A 12 7.70 -1.95 3.24
C GLY A 12 6.37 -1.39 3.75
N LEU A 13 5.65 -2.15 4.57
CA LEU A 13 4.41 -1.73 5.21
C LEU A 13 4.66 -0.62 6.25
N ALA A 14 5.70 -0.77 7.07
CA ALA A 14 6.10 0.24 8.06
C ALA A 14 6.55 1.56 7.38
N SER A 15 7.34 1.49 6.31
CA SER A 15 7.74 2.66 5.53
C SER A 15 6.53 3.32 4.86
N ALA A 16 5.63 2.52 4.27
CA ALA A 16 4.41 3.04 3.65
C ALA A 16 3.54 3.79 4.67
N LYS A 17 3.43 3.29 5.89
CA LYS A 17 2.75 3.98 6.99
C LYS A 17 3.43 5.30 7.35
N ALA A 18 4.74 5.29 7.61
CA ALA A 18 5.48 6.50 7.97
C ALA A 18 5.39 7.59 6.88
N LEU A 19 5.42 7.18 5.61
CA LEU A 19 5.26 8.07 4.46
C LEU A 19 3.82 8.63 4.38
N ALA A 20 2.81 7.81 4.64
CA ALA A 20 1.41 8.23 4.67
C ALA A 20 1.11 9.19 5.83
N GLU A 21 1.69 8.96 7.02
CA GLU A 21 1.59 9.86 8.18
C GLU A 21 2.25 11.23 7.91
N GLN A 22 3.27 11.26 7.06
CA GLN A 22 3.88 12.51 6.58
C GLN A 22 3.04 13.21 5.48
N GLY A 23 1.89 12.65 5.08
CA GLY A 23 1.03 13.21 4.03
C GLY A 23 1.51 12.92 2.61
N ALA A 24 2.46 12.01 2.43
CA ALA A 24 2.91 11.61 1.11
C ALA A 24 1.93 10.63 0.46
N LYS A 25 1.71 10.76 -0.85
CA LYS A 25 1.02 9.73 -1.64
C LYS A 25 1.92 8.50 -1.76
N VAL A 26 1.46 7.38 -1.19
CA VAL A 26 2.16 6.09 -1.20
C VAL A 26 1.39 5.11 -2.07
N TYR A 27 2.11 4.45 -2.98
CA TYR A 27 1.59 3.38 -3.81
C TYR A 27 2.24 2.08 -3.40
N ILE A 28 1.44 1.05 -3.12
CA ILE A 28 1.93 -0.26 -2.68
C ILE A 28 1.58 -1.27 -3.76
N THR A 29 2.54 -2.10 -4.14
CA THR A 29 2.34 -3.16 -5.14
C THR A 29 2.85 -4.49 -4.59
N GLY A 30 2.17 -5.58 -4.94
CA GLY A 30 2.45 -6.91 -4.42
C GLY A 30 1.79 -8.00 -5.24
N ARG A 31 2.25 -9.24 -5.07
CA ARG A 31 1.73 -10.40 -5.81
C ARG A 31 0.42 -10.95 -5.26
N ARG A 32 0.14 -10.72 -3.97
CA ARG A 32 -1.03 -11.27 -3.27
C ARG A 32 -1.93 -10.13 -2.82
N GLN A 33 -3.18 -10.20 -3.25
CA GLN A 33 -4.16 -9.15 -2.99
C GLN A 33 -4.59 -9.12 -1.52
N GLU A 34 -4.62 -10.28 -0.85
CA GLU A 34 -4.95 -10.41 0.59
C GLU A 34 -3.94 -9.67 1.48
N GLU A 35 -2.63 -9.81 1.23
CA GLU A 35 -1.62 -9.07 1.97
C GLU A 35 -1.66 -7.57 1.65
N LEU A 36 -2.02 -7.20 0.42
CA LEU A 36 -2.20 -5.80 0.03
C LEU A 36 -3.37 -5.14 0.76
N ASP A 37 -4.51 -5.85 0.86
CA ASP A 37 -5.69 -5.36 1.56
C ASP A 37 -5.43 -5.20 3.06
N ALA A 38 -4.73 -6.18 3.67
CA ALA A 38 -4.29 -6.08 5.06
C ALA A 38 -3.37 -4.86 5.28
N ALA A 39 -2.42 -4.61 4.38
CA ALA A 39 -1.55 -3.44 4.44
C ALA A 39 -2.32 -2.12 4.30
N VAL A 40 -3.25 -2.04 3.35
CA VAL A 40 -4.13 -0.88 3.14
C VAL A 40 -4.99 -0.60 4.38
N ARG A 41 -5.59 -1.63 4.97
CA ARG A 41 -6.36 -1.51 6.21
C ARG A 41 -5.50 -1.05 7.39
N PHE A 42 -4.24 -1.47 7.44
CA PHE A 42 -3.31 -1.10 8.50
C PHE A 42 -2.79 0.35 8.37
N ILE A 43 -2.55 0.82 7.15
CA ILE A 43 -2.02 2.17 6.87
C ILE A 43 -3.15 3.22 6.86
N GLY A 44 -4.38 2.83 6.54
CA GLY A 44 -5.53 3.72 6.41
C GLY A 44 -5.90 3.97 4.93
N PRO A 45 -7.12 4.45 4.65
CA PRO A 45 -7.67 4.48 3.30
C PRO A 45 -6.75 5.25 2.33
N PRO A 46 -6.23 4.61 1.27
CA PRO A 46 -5.48 5.32 0.25
C PRO A 46 -6.43 6.27 -0.48
N PRO A 47 -5.94 7.38 -1.04
CA PRO A 47 -6.72 8.12 -2.01
C PRO A 47 -7.03 7.17 -3.17
N ALA A 48 -8.32 6.88 -3.36
CA ALA A 48 -8.90 6.00 -4.39
C ALA A 48 -8.02 5.90 -5.65
N GLY A 49 -7.22 4.84 -5.78
CA GLY A 49 -6.27 4.73 -6.89
C GLY A 49 -5.29 3.56 -6.86
N SER A 50 -5.10 2.87 -5.73
CA SER A 50 -4.22 1.69 -5.65
C SER A 50 -4.96 0.35 -5.80
N ALA A 51 -6.20 0.35 -6.29
CA ALA A 51 -6.88 -0.90 -6.61
C ALA A 51 -6.10 -1.61 -7.73
N PRO A 52 -5.62 -2.86 -7.52
CA PRO A 52 -5.33 -3.72 -8.65
C PRO A 52 -6.69 -3.93 -9.32
N THR A 53 -6.87 -3.36 -10.52
CA THR A 53 -8.00 -3.70 -11.38
C THR A 53 -8.11 -5.22 -11.43
N PRO A 54 -9.31 -5.79 -11.19
CA PRO A 54 -9.50 -7.23 -11.27
C PRO A 54 -9.07 -7.69 -12.68
N PRO A 55 -8.34 -8.82 -12.81
CA PRO A 55 -8.17 -9.42 -14.12
C PRO A 55 -9.56 -9.93 -14.57
N CYS A 56 -10.12 -9.27 -15.58
CA CYS A 56 -11.18 -9.81 -16.43
C CYS A 56 -10.51 -10.27 -17.72
#